data_AF-A0AAE1III5-F1
#
_entry.id   AF-A0AAE1III5-F1
#
_cell.length_a   1.000
_cell.length_b   1.000
_cell.length_c   1.000
_cell.angle_alpha   90.00
_cell.angle_beta   90.00
_cell.angle_gamma   90.00
#
_symmetry.space_group_name_H-M   'P 1'
#
loop_
_entity.id
_entity.type
_entity.pdbx_description
1 polymer ?
#
loop_
_entity_poly.entity_id
_entity_poly.type
_entity_poly.pdbx_seq_one_letter_code
_entity_poly.pdbx_strand_id
1 'polypeptide(L)'
;MPLQLEDMKFGDAEAYANTYATSFNTDPYSRASFADQTYDERVAGLIRRWPKNYCESFNAYKKVVDTDTGELVGWVKIGFQNTDVDPDRFTPADAPEDIVRNRPPPPEAPTAAPTGSGFSSRAARAQFRGLGNRPAIILKLIGTHPKAQRRGAGSLLMAWVTELADQEGLACWVTGSPMAVPLYKKFGFQVMEEITVDLPGSSDGESYTHTCMLREPKKPEAAS
;
A
#
# COMPACT_ATOMS: atom_id res chain seq x y z
N MET A 1 -1.91 -14.21 21.55
CA MET A 1 -2.35 -13.30 20.46
C MET A 1 -1.78 -13.74 19.12
N PRO A 2 -2.30 -14.85 18.55
CA PRO A 2 -1.95 -15.31 17.21
C PRO A 2 -2.50 -14.34 16.16
N LEU A 3 -1.69 -14.06 15.13
CA LEU A 3 -2.06 -13.20 14.01
C LEU A 3 -2.37 -14.06 12.78
N GLN A 4 -3.44 -13.73 12.06
CA GLN A 4 -3.86 -14.46 10.86
C GLN A 4 -4.06 -13.51 9.69
N LEU A 5 -3.57 -13.91 8.51
CA LEU A 5 -3.83 -13.20 7.25
C LEU A 5 -5.20 -13.64 6.70
N GLU A 6 -6.01 -12.67 6.27
CA GLU A 6 -7.33 -12.90 5.70
C GLU A 6 -7.58 -12.00 4.48
N ASP A 7 -8.57 -12.37 3.68
CA ASP A 7 -9.17 -11.46 2.71
C ASP A 7 -9.90 -10.32 3.43
N MET A 8 -9.65 -9.10 2.95
CA MET A 8 -10.43 -7.94 3.33
C MET A 8 -11.84 -8.08 2.75
N LYS A 9 -12.87 -7.71 3.51
CA LYS A 9 -14.29 -7.76 3.14
C LYS A 9 -14.86 -6.36 2.97
N PHE A 10 -15.92 -6.21 2.17
CA PHE A 10 -16.63 -4.94 2.00
C PHE A 10 -17.12 -4.38 3.35
N GLY A 11 -17.57 -5.25 4.25
CA GLY A 11 -18.03 -4.90 5.59
C GLY A 11 -16.93 -4.44 6.57
N ASP A 12 -15.64 -4.60 6.23
CA ASP A 12 -14.53 -4.20 7.10
C ASP A 12 -14.27 -2.68 7.11
N ALA A 13 -15.09 -1.89 6.41
CA ALA A 13 -14.90 -0.46 6.15
C ALA A 13 -14.47 0.35 7.39
N GLU A 14 -15.21 0.19 8.50
CA GLU A 14 -14.98 0.92 9.74
C GLU A 14 -13.70 0.45 10.45
N ALA A 15 -13.49 -0.86 10.58
CA ALA A 15 -12.30 -1.44 11.20
C ALA A 15 -11.02 -1.08 10.41
N TYR A 16 -11.11 -1.13 9.08
CA TYR A 16 -10.06 -0.68 8.18
C TYR A 16 -9.77 0.81 8.35
N ALA A 17 -10.79 1.66 8.35
CA ALA A 17 -10.62 3.11 8.46
C ALA A 17 -9.95 3.52 9.78
N ASN A 18 -10.40 2.95 10.91
CA ASN A 18 -9.80 3.18 12.22
C ASN A 18 -8.34 2.70 12.25
N THR A 19 -8.08 1.49 11.76
CA THR A 19 -6.71 0.94 11.75
C THR A 19 -5.80 1.72 10.80
N TYR A 20 -6.30 2.18 9.66
CA TYR A 20 -5.58 3.05 8.73
C TYR A 20 -5.15 4.35 9.42
N ALA A 21 -6.12 5.08 9.99
CA ALA A 21 -5.85 6.38 10.61
C ALA A 21 -4.83 6.24 11.76
N THR A 22 -4.94 5.15 12.53
CA THR A 22 -4.07 4.87 13.67
C THR A 22 -2.67 4.41 13.26
N SER A 23 -2.54 3.62 12.19
CA SER A 23 -1.25 3.06 11.73
C SER A 23 -0.20 4.12 11.39
N PHE A 24 -0.65 5.32 10.99
CA PHE A 24 0.22 6.43 10.60
C PHE A 24 0.24 7.58 11.62
N ASN A 25 -0.45 7.45 12.76
CA ASN A 25 -0.61 8.57 13.70
C ASN A 25 0.69 9.01 14.38
N THR A 26 1.71 8.14 14.40
CA THR A 26 3.04 8.42 14.93
C THR A 26 4.04 8.85 13.86
N ASP A 27 3.65 8.83 12.58
CA ASP A 27 4.51 9.21 11.47
C ASP A 27 4.52 10.75 11.30
N PRO A 28 5.67 11.44 11.38
CA PRO A 28 5.74 12.90 11.30
C PRO A 28 5.12 13.47 10.03
N TYR A 29 5.37 12.84 8.87
CA TYR A 29 4.82 13.28 7.60
C TYR A 29 3.30 13.15 7.55
N SER A 30 2.76 12.02 8.02
CA SER A 30 1.31 11.83 8.10
C SER A 30 0.66 12.82 9.05
N ARG A 31 1.24 13.05 10.24
CA ARG A 31 0.73 14.04 11.21
C ARG A 31 0.68 15.44 10.61
N ALA A 32 1.74 15.85 9.94
CA ALA A 32 1.83 17.14 9.27
C ALA A 32 0.82 17.26 8.13
N SER A 33 0.67 16.21 7.31
CA SER A 33 -0.25 16.19 6.15
C SER A 33 -1.73 16.26 6.52
N PHE A 34 -2.09 15.88 7.75
CA PHE A 34 -3.46 15.87 8.24
C PHE A 34 -3.65 16.75 9.48
N ALA A 35 -2.81 17.77 9.65
CA ALA A 35 -2.84 18.64 10.83
C ALA A 35 -4.14 19.47 10.94
N ASP A 36 -4.86 19.64 9.84
CA ASP A 36 -6.13 20.35 9.73
C ASP A 36 -7.36 19.46 9.97
N GLN A 37 -7.18 18.16 10.19
CA GLN A 37 -8.26 17.19 10.34
C GLN A 37 -8.19 16.49 11.69
N THR A 38 -9.35 16.36 12.32
CA THR A 38 -9.53 15.50 13.49
C THR A 38 -9.42 14.03 13.12
N TYR A 39 -9.20 13.16 14.12
CA TYR A 39 -9.19 11.71 13.90
C TYR A 39 -10.51 11.21 13.30
N ASP A 40 -11.64 11.67 13.83
CA ASP A 40 -12.96 11.25 13.39
C ASP A 40 -13.26 11.71 11.96
N GLU A 41 -12.85 12.91 11.56
CA GLU A 41 -12.97 13.37 10.17
C GLU A 41 -12.15 12.51 9.20
N ARG A 42 -10.94 12.10 9.60
CA ARG A 42 -10.11 11.19 8.80
C ARG A 42 -10.78 9.83 8.63
N VAL A 43 -11.30 9.25 9.73
CA VAL A 43 -12.01 7.97 9.72
C VAL A 43 -13.27 8.06 8.86
N ALA A 44 -14.11 9.07 9.08
CA ALA A 44 -15.32 9.30 8.29
C ALA A 44 -15.01 9.48 6.80
N GLY A 45 -13.95 10.22 6.47
CA GLY A 45 -13.49 10.38 5.09
C GLY A 45 -13.02 9.06 4.48
N LEU A 46 -12.33 8.20 5.22
CA LEU A 46 -11.92 6.87 4.75
C LEU A 46 -13.12 5.95 4.51
N ILE A 47 -14.08 5.91 5.43
CA ILE A 47 -15.34 5.15 5.29
C ILE A 47 -16.11 5.63 4.05
N ARG A 48 -16.24 6.95 3.87
CA ARG A 48 -16.91 7.53 2.70
C ARG A 48 -16.28 7.11 1.36
N ARG A 49 -14.96 6.98 1.33
CA ARG A 49 -14.21 6.59 0.11
C ARG A 49 -14.09 5.08 -0.06
N TRP A 50 -14.42 4.30 0.97
CA TRP A 50 -14.22 2.86 1.00
C TRP A 50 -14.85 2.13 -0.18
N PRO A 51 -16.15 2.33 -0.53
CA PRO A 51 -16.77 1.54 -1.59
C PRO A 51 -16.05 1.71 -2.92
N LYS A 52 -15.70 2.95 -3.28
CA LYS A 52 -14.96 3.26 -4.51
C LYS A 52 -13.54 2.67 -4.47
N ASN A 53 -12.83 2.81 -3.36
CA ASN A 53 -11.43 2.39 -3.24
C ASN A 53 -11.27 0.87 -3.19
N TYR A 54 -12.19 0.18 -2.53
CA TYR A 54 -12.17 -1.26 -2.37
C TYR A 54 -12.55 -1.97 -3.67
N CYS A 55 -13.45 -1.39 -4.47
CA CYS A 55 -13.86 -1.93 -5.77
C CYS A 55 -13.06 -1.39 -6.96
N GLU A 56 -12.00 -0.61 -6.71
CA GLU A 56 -11.14 -0.08 -7.78
C GLU A 56 -10.37 -1.22 -8.45
N SER A 57 -10.53 -1.36 -9.77
CA SER A 57 -9.86 -2.37 -10.60
C SER A 57 -8.34 -2.36 -10.41
N PHE A 58 -7.71 -3.50 -10.66
CA PHE A 58 -6.26 -3.67 -10.53
C PHE A 58 -5.74 -3.34 -9.12
N ASN A 59 -6.55 -3.57 -8.08
CA ASN A 59 -6.08 -3.57 -6.71
C ASN A 59 -6.48 -4.86 -5.99
N ALA A 60 -5.67 -5.21 -5.00
CA ALA A 60 -5.99 -6.27 -4.05
C ALA A 60 -5.75 -5.78 -2.63
N TYR A 61 -6.59 -6.26 -1.71
CA TYR A 61 -6.50 -5.97 -0.29
C TYR A 61 -6.35 -7.27 0.50
N LYS A 62 -5.45 -7.26 1.48
CA LYS A 62 -5.43 -8.26 2.55
C LYS A 62 -5.46 -7.56 3.90
N LYS A 63 -5.95 -8.27 4.91
CA LYS A 63 -5.91 -7.85 6.31
C LYS A 63 -5.20 -8.87 7.17
N VAL A 64 -4.75 -8.42 8.34
CA VAL A 64 -4.30 -9.28 9.43
C VAL A 64 -5.22 -9.05 10.62
N VAL A 65 -5.72 -10.15 11.18
CA VAL A 65 -6.60 -10.18 12.34
C VAL A 65 -5.85 -10.74 13.54
N ASP A 66 -6.05 -10.15 14.73
CA ASP A 66 -5.65 -10.76 15.99
C ASP A 66 -6.73 -11.77 16.39
N THR A 67 -6.39 -13.06 16.35
CA THR A 67 -7.38 -14.14 16.53
C THR A 67 -7.91 -14.27 17.95
N ASP A 68 -7.25 -13.66 18.95
CA ASP A 68 -7.77 -13.64 20.32
C ASP A 68 -8.91 -12.61 20.47
N THR A 69 -8.86 -11.50 19.71
CA THR A 69 -9.81 -10.37 19.85
C THR A 69 -10.77 -10.23 18.66
N GLY A 70 -10.43 -10.83 17.52
CA GLY A 70 -11.12 -10.62 16.25
C GLY A 70 -10.82 -9.26 15.61
N GLU A 71 -9.91 -8.46 16.17
CA GLU A 71 -9.63 -7.11 15.68
C GLU A 71 -8.77 -7.14 14.41
N LEU A 72 -9.12 -6.33 13.42
CA LEU A 72 -8.24 -6.00 12.30
C LEU A 72 -7.08 -5.17 12.82
N VAL A 73 -5.86 -5.70 12.72
CA VAL A 73 -4.65 -5.06 13.26
C VAL A 73 -3.59 -4.74 12.21
N GLY A 74 -3.77 -5.21 10.98
CA GLY A 74 -2.91 -4.86 9.86
C GLY A 74 -3.64 -4.97 8.53
N TRP A 75 -3.15 -4.28 7.52
CA TRP A 75 -3.76 -4.28 6.19
C TRP A 75 -2.75 -3.86 5.13
N VAL A 76 -3.01 -4.25 3.90
CA VAL A 76 -2.24 -3.87 2.71
C VAL A 76 -3.18 -3.60 1.54
N LYS A 77 -2.84 -2.60 0.74
CA LYS A 77 -3.39 -2.36 -0.60
C LYS A 77 -2.24 -2.46 -1.59
N ILE A 78 -2.33 -3.39 -2.53
CA ILE A 78 -1.46 -3.42 -3.71
C ILE A 78 -2.25 -3.04 -4.95
N GLY A 79 -1.55 -2.60 -5.99
CA GLY A 79 -2.11 -2.52 -7.33
C GLY A 79 -1.20 -3.15 -8.37
N PHE A 80 -1.72 -3.34 -9.57
CA PHE A 80 -1.01 -3.97 -10.68
C PHE A 80 -0.78 -2.95 -11.79
N GLN A 81 0.38 -3.01 -12.43
CA GLN A 81 0.77 -2.11 -13.50
C GLN A 81 1.41 -2.90 -14.64
N ASN A 82 1.03 -2.56 -15.88
CA ASN A 82 1.62 -3.08 -17.12
C ASN A 82 1.71 -4.61 -17.19
N THR A 83 0.71 -5.33 -16.66
CA THR A 83 0.70 -6.79 -16.55
C THR A 83 -0.57 -7.37 -17.15
N ASP A 84 -0.47 -8.62 -17.59
CA ASP A 84 -1.59 -9.43 -18.11
C ASP A 84 -2.34 -10.18 -17.00
N VAL A 85 -1.98 -9.98 -15.72
CA VAL A 85 -2.77 -10.50 -14.60
C VAL A 85 -4.20 -9.99 -14.73
N ASP A 86 -5.14 -10.93 -14.71
CA ASP A 86 -6.57 -10.63 -14.81
C ASP A 86 -6.97 -9.62 -13.71
N PRO A 87 -7.41 -8.39 -14.08
CA PRO A 87 -7.85 -7.39 -13.11
C PRO A 87 -8.97 -7.87 -12.21
N ASP A 88 -9.80 -8.81 -12.69
CA ASP A 88 -10.97 -9.30 -11.98
C ASP A 88 -10.68 -10.44 -11.03
N ARG A 89 -9.47 -11.03 -11.08
CA ARG A 89 -9.02 -12.06 -10.11
C ARG A 89 -9.13 -11.59 -8.67
N PHE A 90 -8.98 -10.29 -8.43
CA PHE A 90 -9.03 -9.68 -7.11
C PHE A 90 -10.26 -8.79 -6.89
N THR A 91 -11.23 -8.83 -7.83
CA THR A 91 -12.50 -8.14 -7.64
C THR A 91 -13.21 -8.75 -6.42
N PRO A 92 -13.59 -7.94 -5.42
CA PRO A 92 -14.26 -8.45 -4.23
C PRO A 92 -15.61 -9.09 -4.54
N ALA A 93 -15.78 -10.34 -4.14
CA ALA A 93 -17.03 -11.08 -4.35
C ALA A 93 -18.20 -10.59 -3.47
N ASP A 94 -17.91 -9.88 -2.39
CA ASP A 94 -18.88 -9.37 -1.42
C ASP A 94 -19.16 -7.86 -1.58
N ALA A 95 -18.61 -7.22 -2.61
CA ALA A 95 -18.91 -5.84 -2.94
C ALA A 95 -20.29 -5.71 -3.63
N PRO A 96 -21.02 -4.60 -3.40
CA PRO A 96 -22.29 -4.33 -4.09
C PRO A 96 -22.11 -4.29 -5.62
N GLU A 97 -22.96 -5.04 -6.34
CA GLU A 97 -22.88 -5.20 -7.80
C GLU A 97 -22.92 -3.88 -8.55
N ASP A 98 -23.71 -2.91 -8.08
CA ASP A 98 -23.84 -1.58 -8.68
C ASP A 98 -22.53 -0.79 -8.60
N ILE A 99 -21.76 -0.95 -7.53
CA ILE A 99 -20.46 -0.30 -7.36
C ILE A 99 -19.42 -0.94 -8.28
N VAL A 100 -19.39 -2.27 -8.36
CA VAL A 100 -18.46 -3.00 -9.25
C VAL A 100 -18.78 -2.67 -10.72
N ARG A 101 -20.06 -2.69 -11.10
CA ARG A 101 -20.51 -2.38 -12.47
C ARG A 101 -20.18 -0.96 -12.90
N ASN A 102 -20.26 0.01 -11.98
CA ASN A 102 -20.02 1.43 -12.29
C ASN A 102 -18.59 1.89 -11.93
N ARG A 103 -17.65 0.95 -11.75
CA ARG A 103 -16.25 1.30 -11.47
C ARG A 103 -15.65 2.07 -12.66
N PRO A 104 -14.82 3.09 -12.40
CA PRO A 104 -14.14 3.79 -13.48
C PRO A 104 -13.18 2.84 -14.21
N PRO A 105 -12.91 3.08 -15.49
CA PRO A 105 -11.86 2.34 -16.18
C PRO A 105 -10.52 2.56 -15.46
N PRO A 106 -9.60 1.58 -15.57
CA PRO A 106 -8.24 1.71 -15.06
C PRO A 106 -7.59 2.98 -15.61
N PRO A 107 -6.81 3.72 -14.80
CA PRO A 107 -6.03 4.83 -15.33
C PRO A 107 -5.03 4.32 -16.37
N GLU A 108 -4.92 5.04 -17.49
CA GLU A 108 -3.91 4.75 -18.50
C GLU A 108 -2.50 4.86 -17.89
N ALA A 109 -1.60 3.98 -18.33
CA ALA A 109 -0.20 4.07 -17.93
C ALA A 109 0.37 5.43 -18.34
N PRO A 110 1.09 6.14 -17.45
CA PRO A 110 1.65 7.44 -17.80
C PRO A 110 2.64 7.30 -18.96
N THR A 111 2.34 7.98 -20.07
CA THR A 111 3.17 7.97 -21.28
C THR A 111 4.41 8.87 -21.17
N ALA A 112 4.45 9.72 -20.14
CA ALA A 112 5.57 10.58 -19.82
C ALA A 112 5.72 10.74 -18.30
N ALA A 113 6.95 11.05 -17.89
CA ALA A 113 7.29 11.33 -16.50
C ALA A 113 6.56 12.60 -16.01
N PRO A 114 5.93 12.60 -14.81
CA PRO A 114 5.25 13.79 -14.29
C PRO A 114 6.19 14.98 -14.11
N THR A 115 5.69 16.22 -14.27
CA THR A 115 6.52 17.45 -14.27
C THR A 115 6.50 18.24 -12.95
N GLY A 116 5.57 17.96 -12.03
CA GLY A 116 5.44 18.69 -10.77
C GLY A 116 6.67 18.57 -9.84
N SER A 117 6.88 19.55 -8.96
CA SER A 117 8.01 19.58 -8.01
C SER A 117 7.75 18.84 -6.69
N GLY A 118 6.47 18.62 -6.33
CA GLY A 118 6.08 17.99 -5.07
C GLY A 118 6.45 16.52 -4.95
N PHE A 119 6.32 15.98 -3.72
CA PHE A 119 6.62 14.59 -3.38
C PHE A 119 6.02 13.59 -4.37
N SER A 120 4.71 13.65 -4.61
CA SER A 120 4.01 12.67 -5.46
C SER A 120 4.57 12.64 -6.89
N SER A 121 4.91 13.79 -7.46
CA SER A 121 5.52 13.86 -8.79
C SER A 121 6.95 13.31 -8.78
N ARG A 122 7.75 13.59 -7.74
CA ARG A 122 9.10 13.01 -7.59
C ARG A 122 9.05 11.49 -7.43
N ALA A 123 8.15 10.97 -6.60
CA ALA A 123 7.95 9.55 -6.39
C ALA A 123 7.50 8.84 -7.68
N ALA A 124 6.55 9.41 -8.40
CA ALA A 124 6.11 8.89 -9.69
C ALA A 124 7.24 8.89 -10.75
N ARG A 125 8.10 9.91 -10.76
CA ARG A 125 9.30 9.91 -11.63
C ARG A 125 10.31 8.83 -11.24
N ALA A 126 10.54 8.62 -9.94
CA ALA A 126 11.41 7.56 -9.47
C ALA A 126 10.88 6.18 -9.88
N GLN A 127 9.57 5.95 -9.72
CA GLN A 127 8.90 4.73 -10.19
C GLN A 127 9.01 4.57 -11.70
N PHE A 128 8.77 5.62 -12.47
CA PHE A 128 8.91 5.59 -13.93
C PHE A 128 10.33 5.22 -14.37
N ARG A 129 11.37 5.79 -13.75
CA ARG A 129 12.77 5.43 -14.03
C ARG A 129 13.11 4.01 -13.58
N GLY A 130 12.62 3.61 -12.41
CA GLY A 130 12.96 2.33 -11.79
C GLY A 130 12.25 1.13 -12.42
N LEU A 131 10.97 1.26 -12.76
CA LEU A 131 10.18 0.21 -13.40
C LEU A 131 10.15 0.31 -14.92
N GLY A 132 10.16 1.52 -15.49
CA GLY A 132 9.83 1.72 -16.89
C GLY A 132 8.45 1.16 -17.22
N ASN A 133 8.37 0.37 -18.30
CA ASN A 133 7.14 -0.31 -18.73
C ASN A 133 7.01 -1.75 -18.20
N ARG A 134 7.84 -2.17 -17.24
CA ARG A 134 7.81 -3.55 -16.74
C ARG A 134 6.50 -3.89 -16.02
N PRO A 135 6.00 -5.12 -16.16
CA PRO A 135 4.88 -5.62 -15.37
C PRO A 135 5.28 -5.66 -13.89
N ALA A 136 4.46 -5.07 -13.02
CA ALA A 136 4.80 -4.94 -11.61
C ALA A 136 3.58 -4.89 -10.68
N ILE A 137 3.81 -5.33 -9.45
CA ILE A 137 2.99 -5.01 -8.29
C ILE A 137 3.48 -3.70 -7.68
N ILE A 138 2.57 -2.77 -7.45
CA ILE A 138 2.80 -1.53 -6.74
C ILE A 138 2.23 -1.68 -5.34
N LEU A 139 3.10 -1.69 -4.33
CA LEU A 139 2.69 -1.65 -2.92
C LEU A 139 2.22 -0.23 -2.60
N LYS A 140 0.93 0.03 -2.79
CA LYS A 140 0.34 1.36 -2.64
C LYS A 140 0.33 1.81 -1.18
N LEU A 141 -0.14 0.93 -0.29
CA LEU A 141 -0.30 1.24 1.11
C LEU A 141 -0.14 -0.03 1.96
N ILE A 142 0.49 0.10 3.13
CA ILE A 142 0.56 -0.95 4.15
C ILE A 142 0.55 -0.31 5.52
N GLY A 143 -0.20 -0.90 6.45
CA GLY A 143 -0.36 -0.38 7.80
C GLY A 143 -0.42 -1.49 8.84
N THR A 144 0.03 -1.19 10.04
CA THR A 144 -0.14 -2.06 11.21
C THR A 144 -0.47 -1.18 12.41
N HIS A 145 -1.55 -1.55 13.09
CA HIS A 145 -1.98 -0.91 14.32
C HIS A 145 -0.81 -0.89 15.33
N PRO A 146 -0.51 0.23 16.01
CA PRO A 146 0.63 0.33 16.93
C PRO A 146 0.70 -0.80 17.97
N LYS A 147 -0.43 -1.21 18.55
CA LYS A 147 -0.52 -2.34 19.50
C LYS A 147 -0.15 -3.72 18.92
N ALA A 148 -0.12 -3.85 17.60
CA ALA A 148 0.23 -5.07 16.87
C ALA A 148 1.56 -4.97 16.11
N GLN A 149 2.26 -3.83 16.18
CA GLN A 149 3.58 -3.67 15.59
C GLN A 149 4.59 -4.59 16.27
N ARG A 150 5.64 -4.95 15.54
CA ARG A 150 6.72 -5.85 16.00
C ARG A 150 6.26 -7.25 16.42
N ARG A 151 5.01 -7.64 16.11
CA ARG A 151 4.44 -8.96 16.38
C ARG A 151 4.28 -9.85 15.13
N GLY A 152 4.64 -9.34 13.95
CA GLY A 152 4.65 -10.12 12.71
C GLY A 152 3.58 -9.75 11.68
N ALA A 153 2.61 -8.87 12.00
CA ALA A 153 1.54 -8.48 11.06
C ALA A 153 2.09 -7.96 9.71
N GLY A 154 3.02 -7.01 9.74
CA GLY A 154 3.67 -6.51 8.52
C GLY A 154 4.46 -7.58 7.76
N SER A 155 5.01 -8.59 8.44
CA SER A 155 5.69 -9.71 7.77
C SER A 155 4.69 -10.66 7.09
N LEU A 156 3.53 -10.93 7.68
CA LEU A 156 2.46 -11.72 7.05
C LEU A 156 1.97 -11.04 5.76
N LEU A 157 1.73 -9.73 5.82
CA LEU A 157 1.29 -8.95 4.66
C LEU A 157 2.35 -8.94 3.55
N MET A 158 3.62 -8.68 3.90
CA MET A 158 4.71 -8.66 2.92
C MET A 158 5.00 -10.03 2.32
N ALA A 159 4.89 -11.11 3.10
CA ALA A 159 5.04 -12.48 2.59
C ALA A 159 4.05 -12.72 1.46
N TRP A 160 2.75 -12.46 1.69
CA TRP A 160 1.72 -12.57 0.66
C TRP A 160 2.03 -11.72 -0.59
N VAL A 161 2.42 -10.46 -0.42
CA VAL A 161 2.76 -9.59 -1.57
C VAL A 161 3.91 -10.19 -2.38
N THR A 162 4.98 -10.61 -1.72
CA THR A 162 6.16 -11.12 -2.43
C THR A 162 5.98 -12.52 -3.00
N GLU A 163 5.18 -13.36 -2.36
CA GLU A 163 4.81 -14.68 -2.90
C GLU A 163 3.97 -14.52 -4.17
N LEU A 164 2.99 -13.61 -4.16
CA LEU A 164 2.23 -13.29 -5.36
C LEU A 164 3.13 -12.74 -6.47
N ALA A 165 4.06 -11.85 -6.13
CA ALA A 165 5.03 -11.33 -7.09
C ALA A 165 5.90 -12.43 -7.72
N ASP A 166 6.37 -13.37 -6.90
CA ASP A 166 7.20 -14.49 -7.36
C ASP A 166 6.40 -15.46 -8.24
N GLN A 167 5.14 -15.75 -7.89
CA GLN A 167 4.24 -16.60 -8.67
C GLN A 167 3.92 -16.01 -10.04
N GLU A 168 3.65 -14.71 -10.10
CA GLU A 168 3.28 -14.01 -11.33
C GLU A 168 4.50 -13.50 -12.13
N GLY A 169 5.72 -13.70 -11.63
CA GLY A 169 6.94 -13.19 -12.25
C GLY A 169 6.98 -11.65 -12.32
N LEU A 170 6.40 -10.97 -11.34
CA LEU A 170 6.27 -9.51 -11.30
C LEU A 170 7.32 -8.86 -10.42
N ALA A 171 7.87 -7.73 -10.89
CA ALA A 171 8.60 -6.83 -10.00
C ALA A 171 7.68 -6.23 -8.93
N CYS A 172 8.24 -5.81 -7.80
CA CYS A 172 7.51 -5.07 -6.77
C CYS A 172 8.15 -3.70 -6.53
N TRP A 173 7.33 -2.65 -6.54
CA TRP A 173 7.75 -1.29 -6.22
C TRP A 173 7.04 -0.74 -4.99
N VAL A 174 7.77 0.00 -4.16
CA VAL A 174 7.23 0.73 -3.01
C VAL A 174 7.93 2.07 -2.83
N THR A 175 7.18 3.08 -2.38
CA THR A 175 7.76 4.30 -1.80
C THR A 175 7.38 4.34 -0.32
N GLY A 176 8.35 4.04 0.54
CA GLY A 176 8.14 3.77 1.96
C GLY A 176 8.51 4.92 2.89
N SER A 177 7.93 4.92 4.09
CA SER A 177 8.41 5.70 5.24
C SER A 177 9.71 5.11 5.79
N PRO A 178 10.55 5.91 6.49
CA PRO A 178 11.79 5.42 7.12
C PRO A 178 11.55 4.22 8.04
N MET A 179 10.43 4.22 8.78
CA MET A 179 10.06 3.13 9.68
C MET A 179 9.81 1.80 8.96
N ALA A 180 9.31 1.85 7.72
CA ALA A 180 8.95 0.65 6.95
C ALA A 180 10.13 0.07 6.14
N VAL A 181 11.18 0.86 5.87
CA VAL A 181 12.35 0.41 5.08
C VAL A 181 13.00 -0.89 5.60
N PRO A 182 13.23 -1.08 6.92
CA PRO A 182 13.79 -2.34 7.42
C PRO A 182 12.92 -3.57 7.12
N LEU A 183 11.59 -3.41 7.13
CA LEU A 183 10.67 -4.47 6.75
C LEU A 183 10.85 -4.82 5.27
N TYR A 184 10.85 -3.83 4.37
CA TYR A 184 11.01 -4.08 2.94
C TYR A 184 12.36 -4.73 2.61
N LYS A 185 13.45 -4.27 3.24
CA LYS A 185 14.80 -4.89 3.08
C LYS A 185 14.79 -6.38 3.45
N LYS A 186 14.11 -6.76 4.55
CA LYS A 186 13.95 -8.17 4.96
C LYS A 186 13.29 -9.03 3.87
N PHE A 187 12.42 -8.44 3.05
CA PHE A 187 11.71 -9.11 1.97
C PHE A 187 12.43 -9.00 0.61
N GLY A 188 13.67 -8.50 0.57
CA GLY A 188 14.51 -8.45 -0.63
C GLY A 188 14.37 -7.19 -1.47
N PHE A 189 13.70 -6.15 -0.95
CA PHE A 189 13.66 -4.85 -1.62
C PHE A 189 15.00 -4.13 -1.49
N GLN A 190 15.44 -3.56 -2.61
CA GLN A 190 16.65 -2.75 -2.73
C GLN A 190 16.28 -1.28 -2.86
N VAL A 191 17.08 -0.40 -2.27
CA VAL A 191 16.88 1.06 -2.36
C VAL A 191 17.24 1.52 -3.76
N MET A 192 16.33 2.26 -4.40
CA MET A 192 16.54 2.84 -5.72
C MET A 192 16.81 4.34 -5.63
N GLU A 193 16.04 5.04 -4.80
CA GLU A 193 16.12 6.50 -4.65
C GLU A 193 15.57 6.93 -3.30
N GLU A 194 16.12 8.00 -2.74
CA GLU A 194 15.59 8.67 -1.55
C GLU A 194 15.09 10.06 -1.93
N ILE A 195 13.89 10.40 -1.45
CA ILE A 195 13.19 11.63 -1.76
C ILE A 195 12.95 12.36 -0.44
N THR A 196 13.80 13.34 -0.15
CA THR A 196 13.62 14.24 0.97
C THR A 196 12.75 15.42 0.57
N VAL A 197 11.72 15.70 1.37
CA VAL A 197 10.84 16.86 1.25
C VAL A 197 10.70 17.54 2.60
N ASP A 198 10.36 18.82 2.60
CA ASP A 198 10.02 19.52 3.83
C ASP A 198 8.72 18.96 4.41
N LEU A 199 8.64 18.87 5.73
CA LEU A 199 7.41 18.49 6.40
C LEU A 199 6.33 19.54 6.12
N PRO A 200 5.11 19.13 5.72
CA PRO A 200 4.01 20.06 5.48
C PRO A 200 3.77 20.98 6.67
N GLY A 201 3.76 22.29 6.44
CA GLY A 201 3.51 23.28 7.49
C GLY A 201 4.66 23.50 8.48
N SER A 202 5.84 22.88 8.29
CA SER A 202 7.02 23.17 9.11
C SER A 202 7.61 24.53 8.77
N SER A 203 7.80 25.39 9.77
CA SER A 203 8.53 26.66 9.66
C SER A 203 10.04 26.49 9.82
N ASP A 204 10.48 25.37 10.40
CA ASP A 204 11.84 25.20 10.93
C ASP A 204 12.73 24.37 9.99
N GLY A 205 12.26 24.13 8.76
CA GLY A 205 12.99 23.35 7.76
C GLY A 205 13.12 21.86 8.12
N GLU A 206 12.21 21.34 8.95
CA GLU A 206 12.19 19.91 9.22
C GLU A 206 11.88 19.14 7.92
N SER A 207 12.66 18.09 7.67
CA SER A 207 12.54 17.31 6.45
C SER A 207 12.17 15.86 6.73
N TYR A 208 11.56 15.22 5.74
CA TYR A 208 11.15 13.84 5.78
C TYR A 208 11.58 13.12 4.51
N THR A 209 12.26 11.98 4.68
CA THR A 209 12.77 11.19 3.56
C THR A 209 11.86 9.99 3.31
N HIS A 210 11.30 9.93 2.11
CA HIS A 210 10.69 8.71 1.59
C HIS A 210 11.71 7.90 0.79
N THR A 211 11.67 6.58 0.92
CA THR A 211 12.60 5.69 0.20
C THR A 211 11.85 4.90 -0.86
N CYS A 212 12.21 5.11 -2.13
CA CYS A 212 11.76 4.32 -3.26
C CYS A 212 12.58 3.03 -3.33
N MET A 213 11.90 1.89 -3.40
CA MET A 213 12.53 0.57 -3.38
C MET A 213 11.91 -0.37 -4.41
N LEU A 214 12.75 -1.24 -4.96
CA LEU A 214 12.40 -2.24 -5.98
C LEU A 214 12.79 -3.62 -5.48
N ARG A 215 11.96 -4.61 -5.76
CA ARG A 215 12.28 -6.03 -5.60
C ARG A 215 12.00 -6.75 -6.92
N GLU A 216 12.97 -7.51 -7.40
CA GLU A 216 12.77 -8.44 -8.51
C GLU A 216 12.09 -9.74 -8.02
N PRO A 217 11.25 -10.38 -8.85
CA PRO A 217 10.67 -11.67 -8.50
C PRO A 217 11.77 -12.72 -8.38
N LYS A 218 11.61 -13.64 -7.43
CA LYS A 218 12.46 -14.82 -7.35
C LYS A 218 12.04 -15.78 -8.46
N LYS A 219 13.02 -16.28 -9.23
CA LYS A 219 12.75 -17.35 -10.19
C LYS A 219 12.24 -18.58 -9.43
N PRO A 220 11.21 -19.28 -9.93
CA PRO A 220 10.90 -20.62 -9.44
C PRO A 220 12.18 -21.45 -9.51
N GLU A 221 12.56 -22.07 -8.40
CA GLU A 221 13.67 -23.02 -8.40
C GLU A 221 13.27 -24.13 -9.40
N ALA A 222 14.07 -24.31 -10.45
CA ALA A 222 13.79 -25.35 -11.44
C ALA A 222 13.77 -26.68 -10.69
N ALA A 223 12.59 -27.31 -10.60
CA ALA A 223 12.45 -28.62 -10.00
C ALA A 223 13.44 -29.56 -10.68
N SER A 224 14.47 -29.96 -9.93
CA SER A 224 15.51 -30.90 -10.36
C SER A 224 15.07 -32.32 -10.06
#